data_AF-A0LPV5-F1
#
_entry.id   AF-A0LPV5-F1
#
_cell.length_a   1.000
_cell.length_b   1.000
_cell.length_c   1.000
_cell.angle_alpha   90.00
_cell.angle_beta   90.00
_cell.angle_gamma   90.00
#
_symmetry.space_group_name_H-M   'P 1'
#
loop_
_entity.id
_entity.type
_entity.pdbx_description
1 polymer ?
#
loop_
_entity_poly.entity_id
_entity_poly.type
_entity_poly.pdbx_seq_one_letter_code
_entity_poly.pdbx_strand_id
1 'polypeptide(L)'
;MMDRITVVVDTREQEPYSFDTDKVSAVRKALPAGDYSLVGLEERVAVERKSLTDFVSTVIRGRKRFHRELEKLSAYESACVVVECNFRDLVDGRYRSDAHPHALIGTVASIVVDFGVPVYFCSDRQAACRFVEEYLTRFHRRIARCQKEMRVTRRDSGEE
;
A
#
# COMPACT_ATOMS: atom_id res chain seq x y z
N MET A 1 8.69 -16.84 -18.05
CA MET A 1 7.56 -17.05 -17.11
C MET A 1 7.65 -15.94 -16.09
N MET A 2 6.63 -15.09 -15.93
CA MET A 2 6.65 -14.08 -14.86
C MET A 2 6.56 -14.83 -13.53
N ASP A 3 7.46 -14.55 -12.58
CA ASP A 3 7.37 -15.13 -11.24
C ASP A 3 6.05 -14.69 -10.61
N ARG A 4 5.17 -15.67 -10.38
CA ARG A 4 3.89 -15.47 -9.70
C ARG A 4 4.14 -15.03 -8.27
N ILE A 5 3.52 -13.94 -7.83
CA ILE A 5 3.63 -13.46 -6.43
C ILE A 5 2.48 -13.98 -5.59
N THR A 6 2.71 -14.17 -4.28
CA THR A 6 1.63 -14.45 -3.32
C THR A 6 1.38 -13.22 -2.47
N VAL A 7 0.23 -12.59 -2.68
CA VAL A 7 -0.25 -11.42 -1.93
C VAL A 7 -0.94 -11.89 -0.66
N VAL A 8 -0.58 -11.26 0.45
CA VAL A 8 -1.33 -11.36 1.71
C VAL A 8 -2.37 -10.25 1.72
N VAL A 9 -3.63 -10.63 1.93
CA VAL A 9 -4.75 -9.72 2.11
C VAL A 9 -5.13 -9.72 3.58
N ASP A 10 -5.17 -8.53 4.19
CA ASP A 10 -5.56 -8.39 5.58
C ASP A 10 -6.95 -8.97 5.85
N THR A 11 -7.14 -9.64 6.98
CA THR A 11 -8.41 -10.29 7.32
C THR A 11 -9.54 -9.29 7.63
N ARG A 12 -9.21 -8.04 7.97
CA ARG A 12 -10.17 -6.97 8.23
C ARG A 12 -10.66 -6.32 6.94
N GLU A 13 -9.93 -6.46 5.83
CA GLU A 13 -10.35 -5.95 4.54
C GLU A 13 -11.60 -6.70 4.05
N GLN A 14 -12.73 -5.99 3.95
CA GLN A 14 -14.03 -6.60 3.65
C GLN A 14 -14.27 -6.76 2.15
N GLU A 15 -13.72 -5.84 1.35
CA GLU A 15 -13.88 -5.82 -0.10
C GLU A 15 -12.51 -5.93 -0.77
N PRO A 16 -11.84 -7.09 -0.68
CA PRO A 16 -10.51 -7.27 -1.22
C PRO A 16 -10.51 -7.16 -2.75
N TYR A 17 -9.42 -6.65 -3.31
CA TYR A 17 -9.23 -6.59 -4.75
C TYR A 17 -9.28 -7.98 -5.41
N SER A 18 -9.77 -7.99 -6.65
CA SER A 18 -9.70 -9.15 -7.53
C SER A 18 -8.48 -9.01 -8.43
N PHE A 19 -7.37 -9.64 -8.04
CA PHE A 19 -6.13 -9.65 -8.81
C PHE A 19 -6.18 -10.62 -9.99
N ASP A 20 -5.31 -10.42 -10.97
CA ASP A 20 -5.10 -11.35 -12.08
C ASP A 20 -4.54 -12.67 -11.56
N THR A 21 -5.34 -13.74 -11.62
CA THR A 21 -5.00 -15.06 -11.05
C THR A 21 -3.84 -15.75 -11.75
N ASP A 22 -3.51 -15.34 -12.97
CA ASP A 22 -2.35 -15.87 -13.70
C ASP A 22 -1.03 -15.31 -13.16
N LYS A 23 -1.08 -14.14 -12.51
CA LYS A 23 0.09 -13.44 -11.97
C LYS A 23 0.17 -13.45 -10.45
N VAL A 24 -0.98 -13.55 -9.78
CA VAL A 24 -1.11 -13.40 -8.34
C VAL A 24 -1.86 -14.59 -7.73
N SER A 25 -1.33 -15.13 -6.64
CA SER A 25 -2.10 -15.89 -5.66
C SER A 25 -2.40 -14.99 -4.45
N ALA A 26 -3.55 -15.19 -3.80
CA ALA A 26 -3.94 -14.41 -2.63
C ALA A 26 -4.19 -15.33 -1.43
N VAL A 27 -3.72 -14.92 -0.25
CA VAL A 27 -4.00 -15.57 1.03
C VAL A 27 -4.53 -14.56 2.04
N ARG A 28 -5.39 -14.99 2.96
CA ARG A 28 -5.96 -14.15 4.02
C ARG A 28 -5.18 -14.32 5.31
N LYS A 29 -4.62 -13.25 5.87
CA LYS A 29 -3.90 -13.26 7.16
C LYS A 29 -3.95 -11.86 7.76
N ALA A 30 -4.00 -11.76 9.08
CA ALA A 30 -3.93 -10.46 9.74
C ALA A 30 -2.53 -9.84 9.54
N LEU A 31 -2.49 -8.62 9.03
CA LEU A 31 -1.28 -7.83 8.83
C LEU A 31 -1.02 -6.90 10.02
N PRO A 32 0.25 -6.66 10.40
CA PRO A 32 0.57 -5.69 11.44
C PRO A 32 0.17 -4.25 11.06
N ALA A 33 0.25 -3.92 9.77
CA ALA A 33 -0.20 -2.67 9.14
C ALA A 33 -0.49 -2.87 7.63
N GLY A 34 -1.38 -2.05 7.07
CA GLY A 34 -1.81 -2.13 5.67
C GLY A 34 -2.84 -3.22 5.38
N ASP A 35 -3.41 -3.16 4.18
CA ASP A 35 -4.43 -4.09 3.69
C ASP A 35 -3.87 -5.17 2.76
N TYR A 36 -2.75 -4.87 2.10
CA TYR A 36 -2.09 -5.78 1.16
C TYR A 36 -0.58 -5.82 1.42
N SER A 37 -0.01 -7.02 1.37
CA SER A 37 1.44 -7.24 1.46
C SER A 37 1.85 -8.50 0.67
N LEU A 38 3.08 -8.98 0.84
CA LEU A 38 3.62 -10.19 0.24
C LEU A 38 3.95 -11.23 1.31
N VAL A 39 3.72 -12.51 0.99
CA VAL A 39 4.08 -13.63 1.88
C VAL A 39 5.59 -13.63 2.15
N GLY A 40 5.97 -13.68 3.43
CA GLY A 40 7.37 -13.67 3.88
C GLY A 40 8.00 -12.26 3.91
N LEU A 41 7.24 -11.22 3.56
CA LEU A 41 7.68 -9.83 3.51
C LEU A 41 6.64 -8.90 4.16
N GLU A 42 5.80 -9.42 5.05
CA GLU A 42 4.63 -8.74 5.64
C GLU A 42 4.97 -7.43 6.37
N GLU A 43 6.20 -7.30 6.86
CA GLU A 43 6.69 -6.11 7.58
C GLU A 43 7.72 -5.29 6.76
N ARG A 44 7.88 -5.62 5.47
CA ARG A 44 8.82 -4.91 4.57
C ARG A 44 8.12 -4.12 3.49
N VAL A 45 6.97 -4.60 3.02
CA VAL A 45 6.15 -3.92 2.02
C VAL A 45 4.70 -3.95 2.43
N ALA A 46 3.98 -2.84 2.28
CA ALA A 46 2.54 -2.84 2.47
C ALA A 46 1.85 -1.77 1.64
N VAL A 47 0.58 -2.01 1.32
CA VAL A 47 -0.32 -1.02 0.77
C VAL A 47 -1.52 -0.88 1.68
N GLU A 48 -1.79 0.34 2.13
CA GLU A 48 -3.04 0.74 2.76
C GLU A 48 -3.99 1.22 1.66
N ARG A 49 -5.18 0.62 1.56
CA ARG A 49 -6.22 1.00 0.61
C ARG A 49 -7.23 1.91 1.31
N LYS A 50 -7.66 2.98 0.64
CA LYS A 50 -8.81 3.79 1.07
C LYS A 50 -9.73 4.12 -0.08
N SER A 51 -11.04 3.97 0.15
CA SER A 51 -12.02 4.65 -0.68
C SER A 51 -12.00 6.16 -0.40
N LEU A 52 -12.58 6.98 -1.29
CA LEU A 52 -12.77 8.41 -1.02
C LEU A 52 -13.53 8.64 0.30
N THR A 53 -14.58 7.86 0.54
CA THR A 53 -15.41 7.94 1.75
C THR A 53 -14.60 7.64 3.00
N ASP A 54 -13.76 6.59 2.98
CA ASP A 54 -12.92 6.21 4.12
C ASP A 54 -11.81 7.23 4.38
N PHE A 55 -11.23 7.79 3.32
CA PHE A 55 -10.23 8.84 3.43
C PHE A 55 -10.82 10.09 4.10
N VAL A 56 -12.00 10.53 3.66
CA VAL A 56 -12.71 11.67 4.27
C VAL A 56 -13.10 11.39 5.72
N SER A 57 -13.63 10.19 6.00
CA SER A 57 -13.98 9.75 7.36
C SER A 57 -12.75 9.75 8.29
N THR A 58 -11.59 9.37 7.76
CA THR A 58 -10.32 9.39 8.49
C THR A 58 -9.97 10.79 8.98
N VAL A 59 -10.15 11.81 8.16
CA VAL A 59 -9.85 13.21 8.54
C VAL A 59 -10.79 13.71 9.64
N ILE A 60 -12.06 13.33 9.59
CA ILE A 60 -13.09 13.84 10.53
C ILE A 60 -13.04 13.12 11.87
N ARG A 61 -12.88 11.79 11.86
CA ARG A 61 -13.08 10.94 13.05
C ARG A 61 -11.93 9.96 13.30
N GLY A 62 -11.25 9.51 12.24
CA GLY A 62 -10.27 8.42 12.30
C GLY A 62 -8.82 8.82 12.57
N ARG A 63 -8.49 10.12 12.64
CA ARG A 63 -7.12 10.62 12.56
C ARG A 63 -6.13 9.95 13.53
N LYS A 64 -6.48 9.81 14.81
CA LYS A 64 -5.61 9.18 15.81
C LYS A 64 -5.30 7.71 15.52
N ARG A 65 -6.29 6.96 15.03
CA ARG A 65 -6.10 5.55 14.66
C ARG A 65 -5.21 5.47 13.42
N PHE A 66 -5.51 6.28 12.42
CA PHE A 66 -4.76 6.26 11.17
C PHE A 66 -3.31 6.70 11.34
N HIS A 67 -3.02 7.68 12.20
CA HIS A 67 -1.65 8.05 12.54
C HIS A 67 -0.84 6.86 13.07
N ARG A 68 -1.42 6.00 13.92
CA ARG A 68 -0.74 4.78 14.41
C ARG A 68 -0.51 3.76 13.32
N GLU A 69 -1.40 3.69 12.33
CA GLU A 69 -1.21 2.85 11.15
C GLU A 69 -0.05 3.42 10.29
N LEU A 70 0.00 4.73 10.08
CA LEU A 70 1.09 5.42 9.37
C LEU A 70 2.46 5.28 10.07
N GLU A 71 2.52 5.39 11.40
CA GLU A 71 3.76 5.17 12.17
C GLU A 71 4.36 3.79 11.86
N LYS A 72 3.53 2.74 11.82
CA LYS A 72 4.00 1.40 11.46
C LYS A 72 4.43 1.32 9.99
N LEU A 73 3.62 1.86 9.08
CA LEU A 73 3.92 1.84 7.64
C LEU A 73 5.22 2.59 7.33
N SER A 74 5.52 3.68 8.05
CA SER A 74 6.75 4.47 7.86
C SER A 74 8.03 3.70 8.17
N ALA A 75 7.94 2.62 8.95
CA ALA A 75 9.08 1.76 9.28
C ALA A 75 9.36 0.69 8.20
N TYR A 76 8.47 0.53 7.21
CA TYR A 76 8.61 -0.50 6.19
C TYR A 76 9.56 -0.02 5.08
N GLU A 77 10.25 -0.95 4.43
CA GLU A 77 11.14 -0.65 3.31
C GLU A 77 10.40 -0.02 2.12
N SER A 78 9.12 -0.35 1.96
CA SER A 78 8.25 0.24 0.94
C SER A 78 6.79 0.18 1.36
N ALA A 79 6.23 1.28 1.85
CA ALA A 79 4.80 1.38 2.12
C ALA A 79 4.16 2.51 1.29
N CYS A 80 2.87 2.40 0.99
CA CYS A 80 2.11 3.51 0.44
C CYS A 80 0.62 3.43 0.81
N VAL A 81 -0.05 4.58 0.74
CA VAL A 81 -1.51 4.68 0.75
C VAL A 81 -2.00 4.79 -0.69
N VAL A 82 -2.99 4.00 -1.06
CA VAL A 82 -3.69 4.08 -2.35
C VAL A 82 -5.11 4.54 -2.09
N VAL A 83 -5.52 5.64 -2.73
CA VAL A 83 -6.86 6.19 -2.62
C VAL A 83 -7.61 5.99 -3.94
N GLU A 84 -8.80 5.39 -3.86
CA GLU A 84 -9.68 5.11 -5.00
C GLU A 84 -10.49 6.36 -5.42
N CYS A 85 -9.77 7.43 -5.76
CA CYS A 85 -10.33 8.63 -6.34
C CYS A 85 -9.27 9.40 -7.13
N ASN A 86 -9.68 10.49 -7.76
CA ASN A 86 -8.77 11.49 -8.29
C ASN A 86 -8.47 12.53 -7.21
N PHE A 87 -7.26 13.09 -7.22
CA PHE A 87 -6.93 14.21 -6.32
C PHE A 87 -7.89 15.40 -6.49
N ARG A 88 -8.39 15.61 -7.72
CA ARG A 88 -9.38 16.64 -8.03
C ARG A 88 -10.70 16.45 -7.28
N ASP A 89 -11.08 15.22 -6.93
CA ASP A 89 -12.27 14.96 -6.11
C ASP A 89 -12.14 15.60 -4.71
N LEU A 90 -10.93 15.67 -4.17
CA LEU A 90 -10.67 16.36 -2.91
C LEU A 90 -10.73 17.88 -3.08
N VAL A 91 -10.07 18.41 -4.11
CA VAL A 91 -9.97 19.85 -4.38
C VAL A 91 -11.35 20.47 -4.63
N ASP A 92 -12.19 19.78 -5.41
CA ASP A 92 -13.51 20.27 -5.79
C ASP A 92 -14.61 19.91 -4.78
N GLY A 93 -14.28 19.23 -3.67
CA GLY A 93 -15.28 18.85 -2.68
C GLY A 93 -16.26 17.76 -3.15
N ARG A 94 -15.86 16.88 -4.07
CA ARG A 94 -16.73 15.85 -4.67
C ARG A 94 -16.92 14.62 -3.77
N TYR A 95 -17.31 14.85 -2.52
CA TYR A 95 -17.54 13.82 -1.52
C TYR A 95 -18.68 14.22 -0.57
N ARG A 96 -19.28 13.25 0.11
CA ARG A 96 -20.44 13.47 1.00
C ARG A 96 -19.99 13.79 2.43
N SER A 97 -19.47 15.00 2.65
CA SER A 97 -19.04 15.45 3.98
C SER A 97 -18.85 16.96 4.06
N ASP A 98 -18.97 17.52 5.27
CA ASP A 98 -18.62 18.91 5.60
C ASP A 98 -17.10 19.13 5.80
N ALA A 99 -16.27 18.10 5.60
CA ALA A 99 -14.82 18.27 5.67
C ALA A 99 -14.33 19.27 4.62
N HIS A 100 -13.64 20.31 5.06
CA HIS A 100 -13.12 21.33 4.15
C HIS A 100 -11.99 20.75 3.26
N PRO A 101 -11.96 21.02 1.94
CA PRO A 101 -10.92 20.53 1.02
C PRO A 101 -9.48 20.74 1.52
N HIS A 102 -9.18 21.93 2.07
CA HIS A 102 -7.87 22.20 2.68
C HIS A 102 -7.46 21.22 3.80
N ALA A 103 -8.41 20.73 4.60
CA ALA A 103 -8.10 19.76 5.66
C ALA A 103 -7.72 18.39 5.07
N LEU A 104 -8.38 17.98 3.98
CA LEU A 104 -8.06 16.75 3.26
C LEU A 104 -6.68 16.86 2.59
N ILE A 105 -6.43 17.96 1.88
CA ILE A 105 -5.13 18.23 1.24
C ILE A 105 -4.01 18.31 2.27
N GLY A 106 -4.24 18.98 3.40
CA GLY A 106 -3.29 19.04 4.51
C GLY A 106 -3.01 17.65 5.11
N THR A 107 -4.02 16.78 5.17
CA THR A 107 -3.82 15.39 5.60
C THR A 107 -2.97 14.62 4.59
N VAL A 108 -3.22 14.76 3.29
CA VAL A 108 -2.37 14.15 2.24
C VAL A 108 -0.93 14.62 2.39
N ALA A 109 -0.71 15.93 2.53
CA ALA A 109 0.63 16.49 2.71
C ALA A 109 1.31 15.94 3.97
N SER A 110 0.59 15.85 5.09
CA SER A 110 1.12 15.28 6.33
C SER A 110 1.54 13.81 6.17
N ILE A 111 0.73 12.99 5.51
CA ILE A 111 1.07 11.57 5.24
C ILE A 111 2.41 11.48 4.46
N VAL A 112 2.56 12.30 3.43
CA VAL A 112 3.75 12.27 2.56
C VAL A 112 4.98 12.88 3.24
N VAL A 113 4.83 14.04 3.86
CA VAL A 113 5.95 14.84 4.38
C VAL A 113 6.35 14.42 5.78
N ASP A 114 5.39 14.23 6.69
CA ASP A 114 5.67 13.99 8.10
C ASP A 114 5.97 12.50 8.36
N PHE A 115 5.23 11.60 7.69
CA PHE A 115 5.41 10.16 7.85
C PHE A 115 6.28 9.52 6.75
N GLY A 116 6.60 10.25 5.68
CA GLY A 116 7.36 9.71 4.56
C GLY A 116 6.62 8.63 3.76
N VAL A 117 5.29 8.53 3.89
CA VAL A 117 4.49 7.49 3.22
C VAL A 117 3.84 8.09 1.96
N PRO A 118 4.18 7.62 0.75
CA PRO A 118 3.55 8.08 -0.48
C PRO A 118 2.03 7.85 -0.50
N VAL A 119 1.30 8.78 -1.11
CA VAL A 119 -0.14 8.67 -1.38
C VAL A 119 -0.37 8.68 -2.88
N TYR A 120 -0.98 7.62 -3.41
CA TYR A 120 -1.32 7.48 -4.83
C TYR A 120 -2.83 7.58 -5.03
N PHE A 121 -3.25 8.49 -5.90
CA PHE A 121 -4.65 8.66 -6.31
C PHE A 121 -4.88 7.87 -7.59
N CYS A 122 -5.63 6.78 -7.49
CA CYS A 122 -5.75 5.80 -8.56
C CYS A 122 -7.13 5.79 -9.21
N SER A 123 -7.79 6.96 -9.32
CA SER A 123 -9.10 7.21 -9.96
C SER A 123 -10.28 6.39 -9.45
N ASP A 124 -10.22 5.06 -9.55
CA ASP A 124 -11.24 4.11 -9.14
C ASP A 124 -10.60 2.81 -8.61
N ARG A 125 -11.47 1.90 -8.13
CA ARG A 125 -11.08 0.61 -7.59
C ARG A 125 -10.29 -0.27 -8.55
N GLN A 126 -10.60 -0.26 -9.86
CA GLN A 126 -9.95 -1.13 -10.83
C GLN A 126 -8.53 -0.65 -11.14
N ALA A 127 -8.36 0.66 -11.34
CA ALA A 127 -7.05 1.27 -11.51
C ALA A 127 -6.19 1.14 -10.25
N ALA A 128 -6.78 1.29 -9.06
CA ALA A 128 -6.12 1.04 -7.79
C ALA A 128 -5.65 -0.42 -7.66
N CYS A 129 -6.51 -1.40 -7.98
CA CYS A 129 -6.14 -2.83 -8.00
C CYS A 129 -4.91 -3.10 -8.87
N ARG A 130 -4.90 -2.58 -10.12
CA ARG A 130 -3.77 -2.73 -11.05
C ARG A 130 -2.49 -2.09 -10.52
N PHE A 131 -2.60 -0.91 -9.92
CA PHE A 131 -1.45 -0.26 -9.31
C PHE A 131 -0.87 -1.08 -8.15
N VAL A 132 -1.73 -1.61 -7.26
CA VAL A 132 -1.30 -2.44 -6.13
C VAL A 132 -0.61 -3.73 -6.61
N GLU A 133 -1.17 -4.39 -7.63
CA GLU A 133 -0.54 -5.57 -8.26
C GLU A 133 0.89 -5.26 -8.73
N GLU A 134 1.06 -4.18 -9.50
CA GLU A 134 2.36 -3.79 -10.05
C GLU A 134 3.33 -3.33 -8.96
N TYR A 135 2.86 -2.56 -7.97
CA TYR A 135 3.66 -2.08 -6.85
C TYR A 135 4.29 -3.24 -6.06
N LEU A 136 3.46 -4.22 -5.67
CA LEU A 136 3.91 -5.41 -4.96
C LEU A 136 4.82 -6.28 -5.85
N THR A 137 4.47 -6.46 -7.12
CA THR A 137 5.30 -7.20 -8.08
C THR A 137 6.69 -6.59 -8.25
N ARG A 138 6.76 -5.25 -8.35
CA ARG A 138 8.03 -4.53 -8.46
C ARG A 138 8.89 -4.67 -7.22
N PHE A 139 8.30 -4.57 -6.04
CA PHE A 139 9.02 -4.79 -4.79
C PHE A 139 9.57 -6.22 -4.71
N HIS A 140 8.74 -7.23 -5.01
CA HIS A 140 9.15 -8.63 -5.04
C HIS A 140 10.37 -8.86 -5.95
N ARG A 141 10.32 -8.33 -7.18
CA ARG A 141 11.42 -8.41 -8.15
C ARG A 141 12.70 -7.73 -7.65
N ARG A 142 12.58 -6.58 -6.97
CA ARG A 142 13.71 -5.88 -6.36
C ARG A 142 14.41 -6.77 -5.34
N ILE A 143 13.66 -7.37 -4.42
CA ILE A 143 14.21 -8.26 -3.39
C ILE A 143 14.84 -9.52 -4.01
N ALA A 144 14.17 -10.16 -4.97
CA ALA A 144 14.68 -11.35 -5.63
C ALA A 144 16.01 -11.09 -6.36
N ARG A 145 16.19 -9.89 -6.95
CA ARG A 145 17.46 -9.48 -7.56
C ARG A 145 18.56 -9.30 -6.51
N CYS A 146 18.30 -8.56 -5.44
CA CYS A 146 19.30 -8.35 -4.38
C CYS A 146 19.74 -9.67 -3.72
N GLN A 147 18.82 -10.62 -3.54
CA GLN A 147 19.15 -11.94 -3.00
C GLN A 147 20.03 -12.77 -3.94
N LYS A 148 19.81 -12.68 -5.26
CA LYS A 148 20.65 -13.35 -6.26
C LYS A 148 22.06 -12.76 -6.24
N GLU A 149 22.18 -11.43 -6.22
CA GLU A 149 23.48 -10.73 -6.16
C GLU A 149 24.27 -11.12 -4.91
N MET A 150 23.65 -11.10 -3.72
CA MET A 150 24.32 -11.52 -2.48
C MET A 150 24.76 -12.99 -2.47
N ARG A 151 24.00 -13.89 -3.11
CA ARG A 151 24.38 -15.31 -3.22
C ARG A 151 25.57 -15.52 -4.15
N VAL A 152 25.67 -14.74 -5.22
CA VAL A 152 26.84 -14.77 -6.12
C VAL A 152 28.07 -14.29 -5.36
N THR A 153 27.99 -13.15 -4.67
CA THR A 153 29.13 -12.60 -3.91
C THR A 153 29.64 -13.55 -2.83
N ARG A 154 28.76 -14.24 -2.08
CA ARG A 154 29.17 -15.21 -1.05
C ARG A 154 29.85 -16.46 -1.62
N ARG A 155 29.42 -16.89 -2.81
CA ARG A 155 30.01 -18.04 -3.50
C ARG A 155 31.40 -17.71 -4.06
N ASP A 156 31.58 -16.47 -4.52
CA ASP A 156 32.87 -15.98 -5.02
C ASP A 156 33.87 -15.66 -3.89
N SER A 157 33.39 -15.41 -2.65
CA SER A 157 34.25 -15.15 -1.49
C SER A 157 34.71 -16.40 -0.72
N GLY A 158 34.26 -17.61 -1.10
CA GLY A 158 34.76 -18.87 -0.54
C GLY A 158 34.42 -19.15 0.94
N GLU A 159 33.42 -18.46 1.50
CA GLU A 159 32.92 -18.73 2.86
C GLU A 159 31.72 -19.68 2.78
N GLU A 160 31.98 -20.99 2.91
CA GLU A 160 30.98 -22.03 3.22
C GLU A 160 30.91 -22.30 4.72
#